data_AF-A0A358HPN1-F1
#
_entry.id   AF-A0A358HPN1-F1
#
_cell.length_a   1.000
_cell.length_b   1.000
_cell.length_c   1.000
_cell.angle_alpha   90.00
_cell.angle_beta   90.00
_cell.angle_gamma   90.00
#
_symmetry.space_group_name_H-M   'P 1'
#
loop_
_entity.id
_entity.type
_entity.pdbx_description
1 polymer ?
#
loop_
_entity_poly.entity_id
_entity_poly.type
_entity_poly.pdbx_seq_one_letter_code
_entity_poly.pdbx_strand_id
1 'polypeptide(L)'
;DARGYAVIEIQSEADMQELVKPDNITIEWVINPHPGTNSTALVDVVKKLPWHDGQISAWAACEFTAMKELRSYFRDDRGLGKDDLYISSYWKQGLNEDNHKTIKAEDAKTAA
;
A
#
# COMPACT_ATOMS: atom_id res chain seq x y z
N ASP A 1 -14.96 -16.76 7.22
CA ASP A 1 -13.59 -16.58 6.69
C ASP A 1 -13.37 -15.17 6.18
N ALA A 2 -12.14 -14.65 6.31
CA ALA A 2 -11.77 -13.29 5.91
C ALA A 2 -11.56 -13.21 4.40
N ARG A 3 -12.30 -12.33 3.70
CA ARG A 3 -12.18 -12.11 2.25
C ARG A 3 -11.49 -10.79 1.96
N GLY A 4 -10.83 -10.67 0.80
CA GLY A 4 -10.24 -9.40 0.40
C GLY A 4 -9.19 -9.54 -0.70
N TYR A 5 -8.31 -8.55 -0.75
CA TYR A 5 -7.31 -8.41 -1.80
C TYR A 5 -5.91 -8.28 -1.22
N ALA A 6 -4.94 -8.90 -1.89
CA ALA A 6 -3.52 -8.63 -1.71
C ALA A 6 -3.02 -7.95 -3.00
N VAL A 7 -2.78 -6.64 -2.94
CA VAL A 7 -2.31 -5.87 -4.10
C VAL A 7 -0.80 -5.70 -3.99
N ILE A 8 -0.06 -6.25 -4.95
CA ILE A 8 1.41 -6.35 -4.88
C ILE A 8 2.00 -5.73 -6.14
N GLU A 9 2.78 -4.67 -5.94
CA GLU A 9 3.52 -4.01 -7.01
C GLU A 9 4.87 -4.70 -7.24
N ILE A 10 5.15 -5.01 -8.51
CA ILE A 10 6.37 -5.68 -8.97
C ILE A 10 6.90 -4.99 -10.22
N GLN A 11 8.19 -5.17 -10.54
CA GLN A 11 8.82 -4.49 -11.67
C GLN A 11 8.52 -5.17 -13.02
N SER A 12 8.31 -6.49 -13.02
CA SER A 12 8.05 -7.26 -14.23
C SER A 12 7.22 -8.51 -13.94
N GLU A 13 6.66 -9.13 -14.98
CA GLU A 13 5.97 -10.44 -14.86
C GLU A 13 6.87 -11.55 -14.30
N ALA A 14 8.19 -11.46 -14.53
CA ALA A 14 9.15 -12.44 -14.04
C ALA A 14 9.29 -12.42 -12.51
N ASP A 15 8.86 -11.34 -11.85
CA ASP A 15 8.91 -11.19 -10.40
C ASP A 15 7.64 -11.72 -9.70
N MET A 16 6.65 -12.20 -10.48
CA MET A 16 5.45 -12.84 -9.94
C MET A 16 5.84 -14.14 -9.22
N GLN A 17 5.33 -14.31 -8.00
CA GLN A 17 5.60 -15.49 -7.19
C GLN A 17 4.33 -16.29 -6.94
N GLU A 18 4.46 -17.60 -6.84
CA GLU A 18 3.38 -18.44 -6.33
C GLU A 18 3.28 -18.26 -4.81
N LEU A 19 2.25 -17.52 -4.37
CA LEU A 19 2.01 -17.24 -2.97
C LEU A 19 0.92 -18.16 -2.42
N VAL A 20 1.19 -18.78 -1.27
CA VAL A 20 0.17 -19.51 -0.52
C VAL A 20 -0.78 -18.50 0.12
N LYS A 21 -2.07 -18.62 -0.19
CA LYS A 21 -3.13 -17.72 0.29
C LYS A 21 -4.41 -18.50 0.60
N PRO A 22 -5.30 -17.96 1.46
CA PRO A 22 -6.67 -18.44 1.54
C PRO A 22 -7.42 -18.30 0.20
N ASP A 23 -8.42 -19.14 -0.04
CA ASP A 23 -9.19 -19.17 -1.28
C ASP A 23 -9.94 -17.86 -1.54
N ASN A 24 -10.39 -17.20 -0.48
CA ASN A 24 -11.17 -15.96 -0.50
C ASN A 24 -10.33 -14.67 -0.49
N ILE A 25 -9.01 -14.79 -0.65
CA ILE A 25 -8.12 -13.65 -0.94
C ILE A 25 -7.78 -13.66 -2.43
N THR A 26 -7.93 -12.54 -3.11
CA THR A 26 -7.48 -12.36 -4.51
C THR A 26 -6.14 -11.65 -4.52
N ILE A 27 -5.15 -12.15 -5.26
CA ILE A 27 -3.88 -11.44 -5.47
C ILE A 27 -4.01 -10.61 -6.75
N GLU A 28 -3.77 -9.31 -6.63
CA GLU A 28 -3.74 -8.36 -7.73
C GLU A 28 -2.28 -7.93 -7.95
N TRP A 29 -1.70 -8.40 -9.05
CA TRP A 29 -0.33 -8.04 -9.43
C TRP A 29 -0.32 -6.73 -10.21
N VAL A 30 0.47 -5.76 -9.74
CA VAL A 30 0.63 -4.46 -10.39
C VAL A 30 2.03 -4.40 -10.97
N ILE A 31 2.14 -4.49 -12.30
CA ILE A 31 3.43 -4.41 -12.99
C ILE A 31 3.78 -2.94 -13.22
N ASN A 32 4.83 -2.47 -12.55
CA ASN A 32 5.37 -1.13 -12.69
C ASN A 32 6.89 -1.18 -12.89
N PRO A 33 7.39 -1.06 -14.13
CA PRO A 33 8.82 -1.06 -14.42
C PRO A 33 9.59 0.13 -13.80
N HIS A 34 8.89 1.16 -13.33
CA HIS A 34 9.48 2.40 -12.81
C HIS A 34 8.86 2.79 -11.44
N PRO A 35 9.02 1.95 -10.41
CA PRO A 35 8.44 2.22 -9.11
C PRO A 35 8.99 3.50 -8.51
N GLY A 36 8.17 4.21 -7.75
CA GLY A 36 8.50 5.50 -7.15
C GLY A 36 8.45 6.68 -8.13
N THR A 37 8.95 6.54 -9.37
CA THR A 37 8.72 7.52 -10.45
C THR A 37 7.25 7.52 -10.87
N ASN A 38 6.67 6.34 -11.06
CA ASN A 38 5.22 6.17 -11.17
C ASN A 38 4.67 5.71 -9.81
N SER A 39 4.44 6.67 -8.91
CA SER A 39 4.03 6.37 -7.53
C SER A 39 2.54 6.01 -7.39
N THR A 40 1.73 6.20 -8.43
CA THR A 40 0.28 5.99 -8.35
C THR A 40 -0.15 4.59 -8.80
N ALA A 41 0.71 3.81 -9.48
CA ALA A 41 0.35 2.51 -10.04
C ALA A 41 -0.36 1.59 -9.03
N LEU A 42 0.24 1.41 -7.85
CA LEU A 42 -0.35 0.63 -6.76
C LEU A 42 -1.66 1.26 -6.23
N VAL A 43 -1.67 2.58 -6.04
CA VAL A 43 -2.81 3.34 -5.50
C VAL A 43 -4.03 3.22 -6.42
N ASP A 44 -3.82 3.34 -7.72
CA ASP A 44 -4.87 3.30 -8.74
C ASP A 44 -5.58 1.96 -8.78
N VAL A 45 -4.83 0.85 -8.62
CA VAL A 45 -5.42 -0.48 -8.53
C VAL A 45 -6.22 -0.63 -7.24
N VAL A 46 -5.65 -0.26 -6.09
CA VAL A 46 -6.34 -0.31 -4.79
C VAL A 46 -7.66 0.47 -4.81
N LYS A 47 -7.69 1.66 -5.40
CA LYS A 47 -8.89 2.52 -5.47
C LYS A 47 -9.98 1.97 -6.41
N LYS A 48 -9.62 1.14 -7.39
CA LYS A 48 -10.57 0.52 -8.34
C LYS A 48 -11.22 -0.74 -7.79
N LEU A 49 -10.60 -1.38 -6.79
CA LEU A 49 -11.13 -2.62 -6.24
C LEU A 49 -12.47 -2.38 -5.51
N PRO A 50 -13.44 -3.30 -5.64
CA PRO A 50 -14.68 -3.22 -4.90
C PRO A 50 -14.44 -3.15 -3.40
N TRP A 51 -15.01 -2.14 -2.74
CA TRP A 51 -15.02 -2.07 -1.29
C TRP A 51 -16.00 -3.10 -0.74
N HIS A 52 -15.56 -3.95 0.18
CA HIS A 52 -16.41 -4.96 0.79
C HIS A 52 -17.17 -4.41 1.99
N ASP A 53 -18.37 -4.94 2.21
CA ASP A 53 -19.11 -4.72 3.45
C ASP A 53 -18.50 -5.53 4.60
N GLY A 54 -18.70 -5.01 5.82
CA GLY A 54 -18.26 -5.63 7.08
C GLY A 54 -17.11 -4.87 7.73
N GLN A 55 -16.43 -5.53 8.67
CA GLN A 55 -15.20 -4.99 9.25
C GLN A 55 -14.06 -5.13 8.25
N ILE A 56 -13.40 -4.02 7.94
CA ILE A 56 -12.26 -3.96 7.04
C ILE A 56 -11.02 -3.64 7.87
N SER A 57 -9.95 -4.39 7.62
CA SER A 57 -8.61 -4.03 8.08
C SER A 57 -7.70 -3.90 6.86
N ALA A 58 -6.86 -2.86 6.86
CA ALA A 58 -5.91 -2.59 5.79
C ALA A 58 -4.48 -2.61 6.31
N TRP A 59 -3.59 -3.18 5.52
CA TRP A 59 -2.16 -3.20 5.76
C TRP A 59 -1.44 -2.75 4.49
N ALA A 60 -0.56 -1.75 4.60
CA ALA A 60 0.22 -1.29 3.46
C ALA A 60 1.66 -0.93 3.87
N ALA A 61 2.61 -1.47 3.11
CA ALA A 61 4.00 -1.05 3.15
C ALA A 61 4.54 -0.87 1.75
N CYS A 62 4.87 0.37 1.38
CA CYS A 62 5.27 0.71 0.01
C CYS A 62 6.16 1.97 -0.02
N GLU A 63 6.37 2.51 -1.22
CA GLU A 63 7.09 3.77 -1.44
C GLU A 63 6.38 4.94 -0.73
N PHE A 64 7.15 5.91 -0.24
CA PHE A 64 6.67 7.01 0.59
C PHE A 64 5.51 7.82 0.00
N THR A 65 5.57 8.17 -1.28
CA THR A 65 4.52 8.95 -1.95
C THR A 65 3.24 8.13 -2.08
N ALA A 66 3.36 6.88 -2.58
CA ALA A 66 2.24 5.95 -2.68
C ALA A 66 1.58 5.70 -1.30
N MET A 67 2.41 5.53 -0.28
CA MET A 67 1.98 5.31 1.11
C MET A 67 1.14 6.48 1.63
N LYS A 68 1.55 7.73 1.36
CA LYS A 68 0.77 8.91 1.79
C LYS A 68 -0.61 8.96 1.12
N GLU A 69 -0.68 8.65 -0.16
CA GLU A 69 -1.95 8.60 -0.89
C GLU A 69 -2.86 7.48 -0.40
N LEU A 70 -2.31 6.29 -0.16
CA LEU A 70 -3.06 5.18 0.45
C LEU A 70 -3.55 5.52 1.85
N ARG A 71 -2.73 6.21 2.66
CA ARG A 71 -3.14 6.63 4.00
C ARG A 71 -4.31 7.59 3.96
N SER A 72 -4.26 8.60 3.08
CA SER A 72 -5.37 9.53 2.91
C SER A 72 -6.62 8.81 2.42
N TYR A 73 -6.50 7.94 1.41
CA TYR A 73 -7.63 7.13 0.94
C TYR A 73 -8.26 6.26 2.05
N PHE A 74 -7.44 5.52 2.81
CA PHE A 74 -7.96 4.63 3.84
C PHE A 74 -8.53 5.37 5.05
N ARG A 75 -7.93 6.49 5.48
CA ARG A 75 -8.39 7.25 6.64
C ARG A 75 -9.49 8.23 6.28
N ASP A 76 -9.27 9.08 5.28
CA ASP A 76 -10.12 10.23 4.99
C ASP A 76 -11.33 9.80 4.15
N ASP A 77 -11.12 8.98 3.10
CA ASP A 77 -12.21 8.58 2.21
C ASP A 77 -12.97 7.35 2.74
N ARG A 78 -12.28 6.43 3.42
CA ARG A 78 -12.86 5.15 3.90
C ARG A 78 -13.07 5.07 5.40
N GLY A 79 -12.57 6.04 6.18
CA GLY A 79 -12.83 6.14 7.61
C GLY A 79 -12.14 5.07 8.47
N LEU A 80 -11.09 4.40 7.98
CA LEU A 80 -10.39 3.39 8.77
C LEU A 80 -9.66 4.03 9.95
N GLY A 81 -9.95 3.54 11.15
CA GLY A 81 -9.28 3.92 12.38
C GLY A 81 -7.88 3.32 12.51
N LYS A 82 -7.13 3.78 13.51
CA LYS A 82 -5.77 3.29 13.80
C LYS A 82 -5.70 1.78 14.08
N ASP A 83 -6.76 1.19 14.61
CA ASP A 83 -6.81 -0.22 15.00
C ASP A 83 -7.10 -1.13 13.79
N ASP A 84 -7.65 -0.55 12.73
CA ASP A 84 -8.00 -1.22 11.48
C ASP A 84 -7.05 -0.86 10.31
N LEU A 85 -6.04 -0.02 10.55
CA LEU A 85 -5.09 0.42 9.52
C LEU A 85 -3.64 0.40 10.02
N TYR A 86 -2.85 -0.51 9.46
CA TYR A 86 -1.40 -0.39 9.46
C TYR A 86 -0.91 0.20 8.14
N ILE A 87 -0.10 1.25 8.20
CA ILE A 87 0.50 1.83 7.01
C ILE A 87 1.90 2.38 7.30
N SER A 88 2.87 2.02 6.47
CA SER A 88 4.26 2.43 6.66
C SER A 88 4.98 2.64 5.33
N SER A 89 5.90 3.60 5.28
CA SER A 89 6.80 3.74 4.14
C SER A 89 8.05 2.88 4.36
N TYR A 90 8.42 2.08 3.35
CA TYR A 90 9.63 1.26 3.36
C TYR A 90 10.82 1.96 2.70
N TRP A 91 10.57 2.80 1.71
CA TRP A 91 11.60 3.52 0.98
C TRP A 91 11.02 4.76 0.30
N LYS A 92 11.88 5.62 -0.25
CA LYS A 92 11.50 6.75 -1.11
C LYS A 92 12.45 6.86 -2.29
N GLN A 93 11.91 6.99 -3.50
CA GLN A 93 12.72 7.19 -4.70
C GLN A 93 13.58 8.46 -4.56
N GLY A 94 14.88 8.32 -4.87
CA GLY A 94 15.84 9.42 -4.81
C GLY A 94 16.42 9.69 -3.42
N LEU A 95 16.03 8.95 -2.38
CA LEU A 95 16.63 9.04 -1.04
C LEU A 95 17.30 7.73 -0.64
N ASN A 96 18.40 7.86 0.12
CA ASN A 96 18.96 6.74 0.85
C ASN A 96 18.16 6.49 2.15
N GLU A 97 18.52 5.43 2.87
CA GLU A 97 17.82 5.01 4.09
C GLU A 97 17.83 6.08 5.20
N ASP A 98 18.95 6.79 5.41
CA ASP A 98 19.05 7.79 6.48
C ASP A 98 18.13 9.00 6.23
N ASN A 99 18.12 9.49 4.98
CA ASN A 99 17.23 10.57 4.58
C ASN A 99 15.76 10.10 4.61
N HIS A 100 15.50 8.85 4.20
CA HIS A 100 14.17 8.26 4.30
C HIS A 100 13.66 8.14 5.74
N LYS A 101 14.51 7.69 6.68
CA LYS A 101 14.17 7.63 8.11
C LYS A 101 13.76 9.00 8.65
N THR A 102 14.47 10.04 8.22
CA THR A 102 14.19 11.42 8.64
C THR A 102 12.79 11.85 8.18
N ILE A 103 12.49 11.76 6.89
CA ILE A 103 11.17 12.15 6.36
C ILE A 103 10.04 11.27 6.87
N LYS A 104 10.30 9.98 7.14
CA LYS A 104 9.32 9.04 7.71
C LYS A 104 8.95 9.45 9.13
N ALA A 105 9.94 9.86 9.94
CA ALA A 105 9.70 10.34 11.29
C ALA A 105 8.96 11.67 11.31
N GLU A 106 9.28 12.59 10.40
CA GLU A 106 8.57 13.87 10.24
C GLU A 106 7.11 13.67 9.80
N ASP A 107 6.87 12.82 8.80
CA ASP A 107 5.53 12.49 8.33
C ASP A 107 4.69 11.81 9.43
N ALA A 108 5.26 10.89 10.20
CA ALA A 108 4.58 10.24 11.32
C ALA A 108 4.14 11.23 12.42
N LYS A 109 4.96 12.25 12.71
CA LYS A 109 4.59 13.32 13.67
C LYS A 109 3.44 14.19 13.17
N THR A 110 3.34 14.37 11.86
CA THR A 110 2.31 15.23 11.23
C THR A 110 1.00 14.46 10.99
N ALA A 111 1.08 13.13 10.89
CA ALA A 111 -0.05 12.23 10.64
C ALA A 111 -0.66 11.61 11.92
N ALA A 112 -0.17 12.00 13.09
CA ALA A 112 -0.71 11.65 14.41
C ALA A 112 -1.74 12.71 14.86
#